data_AF-A0A258PZQ5-F1
#
_entry.id   AF-A0A258PZQ5-F1
#
_cell.length_a   1.000
_cell.length_b   1.000
_cell.length_c   1.000
_cell.angle_alpha   90.00
_cell.angle_beta   90.00
_cell.angle_gamma   90.00
#
_symmetry.space_group_name_H-M   'P 1'
#
loop_
_entity.id
_entity.type
_entity.pdbx_description
1 polymer ?
#
loop_
_entity_poly.entity_id
_entity_poly.type
_entity_poly.pdbx_seq_one_letter_code
_entity_poly.pdbx_strand_id
1 'polypeptide(L)' 'GGARLASATEALVIPIAHNAGRCWPKNSFIKTPGTVIFSIGPAIASAGKTSGQLHQEAVAVGLKIAFSKHPER' A
#
# COMPACT_ATOMS: atom_id res chain seq x y z
N GLY A 1 -1.19 -10.54 5.33
CA GLY A 1 -1.75 -11.35 4.23
C GLY A 1 -0.89 -11.29 2.99
N GLY A 2 -0.98 -10.19 2.23
CA GLY A 2 -0.39 -10.06 0.88
C GLY A 2 1.08 -10.47 0.74
N ALA A 3 1.96 -10.05 1.66
CA ALA A 3 3.38 -10.40 1.59
C ALA A 3 3.65 -11.92 1.69
N ARG A 4 2.84 -12.65 2.47
CA ARG A 4 2.95 -14.12 2.58
C ARG A 4 2.48 -14.80 1.30
N LEU A 5 1.38 -14.32 0.71
CA LEU A 5 0.88 -14.84 -0.56
C LEU A 5 1.91 -14.63 -1.66
N ALA A 6 2.41 -13.40 -1.82
CA ALA A 6 3.39 -13.07 -2.85
C ALA A 6 4.69 -13.86 -2.71
N SER A 7 5.19 -14.04 -1.47
CA SER A 7 6.36 -14.88 -1.19
C SER A 7 6.17 -16.34 -1.64
N ALA A 8 4.96 -16.88 -1.49
CA ALA A 8 4.65 -18.27 -1.85
C ALA A 8 4.35 -18.47 -3.35
N THR A 9 3.90 -17.44 -4.06
CA THR A 9 3.45 -17.53 -5.46
C THR A 9 4.35 -16.78 -6.44
N GLU A 10 5.41 -16.13 -5.94
CA GLU A 10 6.32 -15.29 -6.74
C GLU A 10 5.63 -14.13 -7.49
N ALA A 11 4.42 -13.76 -7.06
CA ALA A 11 3.66 -12.69 -7.68
C ALA A 11 4.26 -11.32 -7.37
N LEU A 12 4.23 -10.40 -8.34
CA LEU A 12 4.65 -9.03 -8.13
C LEU A 12 3.82 -8.34 -7.04
N VAL A 13 4.49 -7.57 -6.20
CA VAL A 13 3.84 -6.72 -5.19
C VAL A 13 3.86 -5.28 -5.68
N ILE A 14 2.69 -4.65 -5.80
CA ILE A 14 2.55 -3.23 -6.13
C ILE A 14 2.17 -2.47 -4.85
N PRO A 15 3.06 -1.64 -4.28
CA PRO A 15 2.73 -0.81 -3.13
C PRO A 15 1.75 0.30 -3.53
N ILE A 16 0.66 0.44 -2.78
CA ILE A 16 -0.35 1.47 -3.00
C ILE A 16 -0.64 2.16 -1.67
N ALA A 17 -0.50 3.48 -1.63
CA ALA A 17 -0.94 4.31 -0.53
C ALA A 17 -2.22 5.07 -0.94
N HIS A 18 -3.17 5.22 -0.02
CA HIS A 18 -4.41 5.96 -0.27
C HIS A 18 -4.93 6.67 0.98
N ASN A 19 -5.65 7.77 0.78
CA ASN A 19 -6.27 8.56 1.85
C ASN A 19 -7.76 8.25 2.09
N ALA A 20 -8.28 7.15 1.52
CA ALA A 20 -9.71 6.78 1.60
C ALA A 20 -10.30 6.80 3.01
N GLY A 21 -9.48 6.58 4.05
CA GLY A 21 -9.90 6.66 5.45
C GLY A 21 -10.51 8.02 5.84
N ARG A 22 -10.23 9.10 5.09
CA ARG A 22 -10.86 10.42 5.30
C ARG A 22 -12.34 10.44 4.90
N CYS A 23 -12.71 9.69 3.87
CA CYS A 23 -14.11 9.54 3.42
C CYS A 23 -14.79 8.37 4.12
N TRP A 24 -14.04 7.28 4.34
CA TRP A 24 -14.54 5.98 4.79
C TRP A 24 -13.73 5.44 5.98
N PRO A 25 -13.89 6.01 7.19
CA PRO A 25 -13.13 5.56 8.35
C PRO A 25 -13.40 4.09 8.70
N LYS A 26 -12.37 3.44 9.26
CA LYS A 26 -12.48 2.08 9.79
C LYS A 26 -13.58 2.04 10.86
N ASN A 27 -14.39 0.99 10.85
CA ASN A 27 -15.50 0.77 11.80
C ASN A 27 -16.59 1.87 11.81
N SER A 28 -16.64 2.74 10.79
CA SER A 28 -17.74 3.71 10.64
C SER A 28 -18.84 3.15 9.75
N PHE A 29 -20.10 3.26 10.21
CA PHE A 29 -21.30 3.01 9.39
C PHE A 29 -21.60 4.15 8.42
N ILE A 30 -21.25 5.39 8.80
CA ILE A 30 -21.44 6.56 7.93
C ILE A 30 -20.22 6.67 7.00
N LYS A 31 -20.49 6.70 5.70
CA LYS A 31 -19.52 6.89 4.62
C LYS A 31 -19.86 8.18 3.91
N THR A 32 -18.90 9.09 3.76
CA THR A 32 -19.13 10.35 3.06
C THR A 32 -18.56 10.29 1.64
N PRO A 33 -19.21 10.91 0.64
CA PRO A 33 -18.61 11.12 -0.67
C PRO A 33 -17.38 12.03 -0.57
N GLY A 34 -16.41 11.83 -1.45
CA GLY A 34 -15.22 12.68 -1.54
C GLY A 34 -14.17 12.09 -2.49
N THR A 35 -13.07 12.81 -2.67
CA THR A 35 -11.97 12.40 -3.54
C THR A 35 -10.96 11.52 -2.78
N VAL A 36 -10.77 10.30 -3.27
CA VAL A 36 -9.70 9.41 -2.81
C VAL A 36 -8.50 9.56 -3.74
N ILE A 37 -7.34 9.81 -3.16
CA ILE A 37 -6.07 9.95 -3.86
C ILE A 37 -5.28 8.65 -3.68
N PHE A 38 -4.70 8.18 -4.77
CA PHE A 38 -3.86 6.98 -4.80
C PHE A 38 -2.45 7.34 -5.24
N SER A 39 -1.47 6.88 -4.47
CA SER A 39 -0.06 6.87 -4.86
C SER A 39 0.35 5.42 -5.11
N ILE A 40 0.81 5.14 -6.33
CA ILE A 40 1.17 3.79 -6.77
C ILE A 40 2.70 3.74 -6.93
N GLY A 41 3.34 2.82 -6.23
CA GLY A 41 4.78 2.60 -6.28
C GLY A 41 5.21 1.61 -7.35
N PRO A 42 6.54 1.47 -7.56
CA PRO A 42 7.09 0.49 -8.50
C PRO A 42 6.78 -0.95 -8.04
N ALA A 43 6.78 -1.87 -9.00
CA ALA A 43 6.63 -3.29 -8.73
C ALA A 43 7.83 -3.84 -7.93
N ILE A 44 7.54 -4.64 -6.91
CA ILE A 44 8.52 -5.37 -6.10
C ILE A 44 8.45 -6.84 -6.48
N ALA A 45 9.56 -7.40 -6.94
CA ALA A 45 9.69 -8.84 -7.14
C ALA A 45 9.71 -9.58 -5.80
N SER A 46 8.96 -10.69 -5.72
CA SER A 46 8.80 -11.50 -4.51
C SER A 46 9.56 -12.83 -4.51
N ALA A 47 10.01 -13.28 -5.69
CA ALA A 47 10.83 -14.47 -5.84
C ALA A 47 12.05 -14.40 -4.90
N GLY A 48 12.27 -15.50 -4.16
CA GLY A 48 13.39 -15.62 -3.23
C GLY A 48 13.31 -14.75 -1.96
N LYS A 49 12.24 -13.99 -1.74
CA LYS A 49 12.06 -13.17 -0.52
C LYS A 49 11.11 -13.82 0.46
N THR A 50 11.44 -13.74 1.75
CA THR A 50 10.52 -14.10 2.82
C THR A 50 9.39 -13.07 2.93
N SER A 51 8.26 -13.47 3.53
CA SER A 51 7.16 -12.55 3.80
C SER A 51 7.54 -11.34 4.65
N GLY A 52 8.52 -11.50 5.56
CA GLY A 52 9.03 -10.41 6.40
C GLY A 52 9.80 -9.37 5.60
N GLN A 53 10.73 -9.82 4.75
CA GLN A 53 11.50 -8.95 3.85
C GLN A 53 10.58 -8.18 2.91
N LEU A 54 9.60 -8.87 2.29
CA LEU A 54 8.62 -8.24 1.43
C LEU A 54 7.76 -7.20 2.14
N HIS A 55 7.34 -7.49 3.38
CA HIS A 55 6.57 -6.54 4.16
C HIS A 55 7.38 -5.27 4.46
N GLN A 56 8.63 -5.43 4.90
CA GLN A 56 9.52 -4.30 5.20
C GLN A 56 9.79 -3.43 3.97
N GLU A 57 10.08 -4.05 2.82
CA GLU A 57 10.31 -3.32 1.57
C GLU A 57 9.06 -2.59 1.09
N ALA A 58 7.89 -3.25 1.14
CA ALA A 58 6.62 -2.64 0.77
C ALA A 58 6.26 -1.46 1.68
N VAL A 59 6.53 -1.54 2.99
CA VAL A 59 6.34 -0.41 3.91
C VAL A 59 7.30 0.73 3.59
N ALA A 60 8.58 0.44 3.34
CA ALA A 60 9.57 1.47 3.01
C ALA A 60 9.22 2.23 1.71
N VAL A 61 8.80 1.51 0.66
CA VAL A 61 8.31 2.13 -0.58
C VAL A 61 7.01 2.88 -0.34
N GLY A 62 6.08 2.30 0.41
CA GLY A 62 4.80 2.89 0.79
C GLY A 62 4.96 4.27 1.45
N LEU A 63 5.91 4.41 2.38
CA LEU A 63 6.23 5.70 3.00
C LEU A 63 6.74 6.71 1.96
N LYS A 64 7.68 6.31 1.09
CA LYS A 64 8.22 7.21 0.05
C LYS A 64 7.13 7.72 -0.90
N ILE A 65 6.21 6.85 -1.35
CA ILE A 65 5.16 7.24 -2.30
C ILE A 65 4.02 8.05 -1.64
N ALA A 66 3.81 7.88 -0.33
CA ALA A 66 2.86 8.70 0.42
C ALA A 66 3.34 10.15 0.51
N PHE A 67 4.62 10.38 0.79
CA PHE A 67 5.20 11.73 0.95
C PHE A 67 5.56 12.43 -0.38
N SER A 68 5.71 11.70 -1.48
CA SER A 68 6.26 12.26 -2.73
C SER A 68 5.26 13.03 -3.59
N LYS A 69 3.95 12.76 -3.52
CA LYS A 69 2.98 13.33 -4.48
C LYS A 69 2.11 14.45 -3.92
N HIS A 70 1.84 14.48 -2.60
CA HIS A 70 0.99 15.49 -1.97
C HIS A 70 1.40 15.75 -0.51
N PRO A 71 2.51 16.48 -0.25
CA PRO A 71 2.98 16.72 1.12
C PRO A 71 2.01 17.57 1.96
N GLU A 72 1.17 18.38 1.31
CA GLU A 72 0.26 19.34 1.95
C GLU A 72 -1.18 18.80 2.17
N ARG A 73 -1.46 17.52 1.87
CA ARG A 73 -2.82 16.93 1.95
C ARG A 73 -2.90 15.58 2.63
#